data_AF-A0A1S4C0W4-F1
#
_entry.id   AF-A0A1S4C0W4-F1
#
_cell.length_a   1.000
_cell.length_b   1.000
_cell.length_c   1.000
_cell.angle_alpha   90.00
_cell.angle_beta   90.00
_cell.angle_gamma   90.00
#
_symmetry.space_group_name_H-M   'P 1'
#
loop_
_entity.id
_entity.type
_entity.pdbx_description
1 polymer ?
#
loop_
_entity_poly.entity_id
_entity_poly.type
_entity_poly.pdbx_seq_one_letter_code
_entity_poly.pdbx_strand_id
1 'polypeptide(L)'
;MEYEILKEQGIDAVPYLTKSWADLCKSFIREARWYYSGYVPTLKEYMDNAWISIAVPMVLVHAFFLVTNPVPKEALESLSKYPDLIRCSATIFRLADDLATSSVCF
;
A
#
# COMPACT_ATOMS: atom_id res chain seq x y z
N MET A 1 18.74 1.63 -4.03
CA MET A 1 17.57 0.94 -4.61
C MET A 1 17.21 1.60 -5.93
N GLU A 2 16.67 2.81 -5.94
CA GLU A 2 16.25 3.50 -7.16
C GLU A 2 17.39 3.70 -8.17
N TYR A 3 18.55 4.20 -7.75
CA TYR A 3 19.73 4.32 -8.60
C TYR A 3 20.11 3.00 -9.31
N GLU A 4 20.03 1.86 -8.62
CA GLU A 4 20.34 0.56 -9.21
C GLU A 4 19.26 0.12 -10.21
N ILE A 5 17.98 0.37 -9.91
CA ILE A 5 16.88 0.09 -10.85
C ILE A 5 17.04 0.91 -12.13
N LEU A 6 17.37 2.21 -12.00
CA LEU A 6 17.61 3.07 -13.14
C LEU A 6 18.82 2.61 -13.96
N LYS A 7 19.91 2.24 -13.29
CA LYS A 7 21.15 1.79 -13.94
C LYS A 7 21.01 0.44 -14.64
N GLU A 8 20.35 -0.53 -14.02
CA GLU A 8 20.22 -1.90 -14.54
C GLU A 8 19.09 -2.04 -15.56
N GLN A 9 17.98 -1.32 -15.36
CA GLN A 9 16.75 -1.52 -16.14
C GLN A 9 16.35 -0.30 -16.97
N GLY A 10 16.98 0.86 -16.77
CA GLY A 10 16.62 2.10 -17.47
C GLY A 10 15.26 2.67 -17.06
N ILE A 11 14.73 2.25 -15.90
CA ILE A 11 13.42 2.64 -15.42
C ILE A 11 13.55 3.64 -14.28
N ASP A 12 12.92 4.81 -14.42
CA ASP A 12 12.72 5.73 -13.31
C ASP A 12 11.58 5.24 -12.41
N ALA A 13 11.97 4.65 -11.26
CA ALA A 13 11.02 4.14 -10.27
C ALA A 13 10.50 5.23 -9.32
N VAL A 14 11.11 6.44 -9.28
CA VAL A 14 10.80 7.50 -8.31
C VAL A 14 9.30 7.84 -8.28
N PRO A 15 8.59 8.00 -9.42
CA PRO A 15 7.17 8.37 -9.39
C PRO A 15 6.30 7.32 -8.71
N TYR A 16 6.61 6.03 -8.91
CA TYR A 16 5.86 4.92 -8.33
C TYR A 16 6.12 4.79 -6.83
N LEU A 17 7.40 4.84 -6.43
CA LEU A 17 7.80 4.77 -5.02
C LEU A 17 7.22 5.95 -4.25
N THR A 18 7.38 7.17 -4.75
CA THR A 18 6.87 8.40 -4.12
C THR A 18 5.36 8.39 -4.00
N LYS A 19 4.64 7.95 -5.04
CA LYS A 19 3.18 7.81 -4.99
C LYS A 19 2.76 6.84 -3.87
N SER A 20 3.39 5.67 -3.77
CA SER A 20 3.04 4.68 -2.76
C SER A 20 3.25 5.17 -1.32
N TRP A 21 4.32 5.93 -1.07
CA TRP A 21 4.53 6.61 0.21
C TRP A 21 3.49 7.70 0.46
N ALA A 22 3.18 8.51 -0.54
CA ALA A 22 2.17 9.56 -0.41
C ALA A 22 0.78 9.00 -0.10
N ASP A 23 0.39 7.90 -0.76
CA ASP A 23 -0.87 7.21 -0.52
C ASP A 23 -0.93 6.65 0.91
N LEU A 24 0.16 6.02 1.38
CA LEU A 24 0.28 5.54 2.77
C LEU A 24 0.10 6.68 3.79
N CYS A 25 0.85 7.77 3.65
CA CYS A 25 0.76 8.92 4.55
C CYS A 25 -0.65 9.54 4.56
N LYS A 26 -1.31 9.65 3.40
CA LYS A 26 -2.69 10.14 3.32
C LYS A 26 -3.66 9.21 4.06
N SER A 27 -3.47 7.90 3.95
CA SER A 27 -4.32 6.92 4.63
C SER A 27 -4.18 6.99 6.17
N PHE A 28 -2.95 7.17 6.67
CA PHE A 28 -2.71 7.42 8.10
C PHE A 28 -3.33 8.72 8.59
N ILE A 29 -3.21 9.80 7.82
CA ILE A 29 -3.83 11.09 8.18
C ILE A 29 -5.36 10.95 8.25
N ARG A 30 -5.97 10.15 7.38
CA ARG A 30 -7.42 9.89 7.40
C ARG A 30 -7.84 9.17 8.68
N GLU A 31 -7.13 8.10 9.05
CA GLU A 31 -7.39 7.38 10.31
C GLU A 31 -7.17 8.26 11.55
N ALA A 32 -6.10 9.06 11.55
CA ALA A 32 -5.86 10.02 12.63
C ALA A 32 -7.01 11.02 12.75
N ARG A 33 -7.55 11.55 11.64
CA ARG A 33 -8.71 12.44 11.66
C ARG A 33 -9.96 11.76 12.22
N TRP A 34 -10.24 10.51 11.82
CA TRP A 34 -11.35 9.75 12.40
C TRP A 34 -11.19 9.61 13.92
N TYR A 35 -10.01 9.21 14.37
CA TYR A 35 -9.68 9.07 15.79
C TYR A 35 -9.87 10.38 16.58
N TYR A 36 -9.24 11.48 16.15
CA TYR A 36 -9.29 12.75 16.87
C TYR A 36 -10.66 13.44 16.83
N SER A 37 -11.48 13.16 15.83
CA SER A 37 -12.86 13.69 15.75
C SER A 37 -13.89 12.81 16.46
N GLY A 38 -13.51 11.61 16.92
CA GLY A 38 -14.44 10.60 17.43
C GLY A 38 -15.39 10.04 16.36
N TYR A 39 -15.06 10.24 15.07
CA TYR A 39 -15.86 9.70 13.97
C TYR A 39 -15.65 8.19 13.85
N VAL A 40 -16.75 7.43 13.82
CA VAL A 40 -16.73 5.98 13.62
C VAL A 40 -17.10 5.68 12.16
N PRO A 41 -16.15 5.26 11.32
CA PRO A 41 -16.44 4.91 9.93
C PRO A 41 -17.27 3.63 9.84
N THR A 42 -18.00 3.47 8.74
CA THR A 42 -18.59 2.16 8.41
C THR A 42 -17.48 1.16 8.07
N LEU A 43 -17.74 -0.15 8.18
CA LEU A 43 -16.77 -1.18 7.79
C LEU A 43 -16.27 -0.99 6.36
N LYS A 44 -17.18 -0.67 5.42
CA LYS A 44 -16.80 -0.41 4.03
C LYS A 44 -15.88 0.80 3.91
N GLU A 45 -16.20 1.90 4.58
CA GLU A 45 -15.37 3.11 4.53
C GLU A 45 -13.99 2.89 5.16
N TYR A 46 -13.95 2.20 6.30
CA TYR A 46 -12.70 1.77 6.94
C TYR A 46 -11.88 0.93 5.98
N MET A 47 -12.45 -0.14 5.43
CA MET A 47 -11.75 -1.06 4.53
C MET A 47 -11.32 -0.43 3.22
N ASP A 48 -12.00 0.62 2.73
CA ASP A 48 -11.56 1.39 1.56
C ASP A 48 -10.27 2.20 1.83
N ASN A 49 -9.94 2.49 3.11
CA ASN A 49 -8.68 3.13 3.55
C ASN A 49 -7.65 2.13 4.09
N ALA A 50 -8.11 1.16 4.88
CA ALA A 50 -7.28 0.35 5.76
C ALA A 50 -6.35 -0.62 5.02
N TRP A 51 -6.74 -1.04 3.81
CA TRP A 51 -5.87 -1.85 2.94
C TRP A 51 -4.65 -1.06 2.44
N ILE A 52 -4.69 0.27 2.44
CA ILE A 52 -3.51 1.10 2.17
C ILE A 52 -2.73 1.35 3.46
N SER A 53 -3.42 1.66 4.56
CA SER A 53 -2.77 2.03 5.83
C SER A 53 -1.97 0.90 6.48
N ILE A 54 -2.23 -0.36 6.12
CA ILE A 54 -1.40 -1.50 6.55
C ILE A 54 0.00 -1.50 5.90
N ALA A 55 0.33 -0.53 5.05
CA ALA A 55 1.61 -0.35 4.35
C ALA A 55 2.01 -1.45 3.35
N VAL A 56 1.28 -2.57 3.28
CA VAL A 56 1.54 -3.68 2.36
C VAL A 56 1.60 -3.24 0.88
N PRO A 57 0.70 -2.38 0.35
CA PRO A 57 0.82 -1.91 -1.03
C PRO A 57 2.15 -1.19 -1.29
N MET A 58 2.62 -0.37 -0.35
CA MET A 58 3.90 0.33 -0.44
C MET A 58 5.06 -0.68 -0.46
N VAL A 59 5.06 -1.66 0.45
CA VAL A 59 6.08 -2.72 0.51
C VAL A 59 6.13 -3.53 -0.78
N LEU A 60 4.97 -3.92 -1.33
CA LEU A 60 4.88 -4.71 -2.56
C LEU A 60 5.34 -3.93 -3.80
N VAL A 61 5.08 -2.61 -3.87
CA VAL A 61 5.64 -1.75 -4.93
C VAL A 61 7.17 -1.73 -4.86
N HIS A 62 7.76 -1.60 -3.67
CA HIS A 62 9.22 -1.64 -3.52
C HIS A 62 9.78 -3.02 -3.88
N ALA A 63 9.16 -4.09 -3.40
CA ALA A 63 9.55 -5.46 -3.70
C ALA A 63 9.50 -5.74 -5.21
N PHE A 64 8.45 -5.30 -5.90
CA PHE A 64 8.29 -5.47 -7.34
C PHE A 64 9.51 -4.97 -8.12
N PHE A 65 9.98 -3.76 -7.85
CA PHE A 65 11.16 -3.21 -8.52
C PHE A 65 12.47 -3.88 -8.10
N LEU A 66 12.56 -4.41 -6.88
CA LEU A 66 13.76 -5.09 -6.38
C LEU A 66 13.93 -6.51 -6.94
N VAL A 67 12.84 -7.24 -7.12
CA VAL A 67 12.89 -8.68 -7.48
C VAL A 67 12.65 -8.95 -8.95
N THR A 68 12.04 -8.00 -9.67
CA THR A 68 11.69 -8.18 -11.08
C THR A 68 12.78 -7.55 -11.95
N ASN A 69 13.42 -8.37 -12.79
CA ASN A 69 14.37 -7.90 -13.80
C ASN A 69 14.34 -8.87 -15.02
N PRO A 70 13.89 -8.41 -16.21
CA PRO A 70 13.41 -7.06 -16.52
C PRO A 70 11.96 -6.83 -16.08
N VAL A 71 11.64 -5.61 -15.65
CA VAL A 71 10.27 -5.19 -15.35
C VAL A 71 9.43 -5.05 -16.64
N PRO A 72 8.26 -5.70 -16.75
CA PRO A 72 7.34 -5.53 -17.88
C PRO A 72 6.70 -4.14 -17.94
N LYS A 73 6.54 -3.58 -19.15
CA LYS A 73 5.93 -2.25 -19.34
C LYS A 73 4.46 -2.22 -18.95
N GLU A 74 3.70 -3.26 -19.29
CA GLU A 74 2.27 -3.36 -18.95
C GLU A 74 2.08 -3.41 -17.42
N ALA A 75 3.02 -4.03 -16.71
CA ALA A 75 3.01 -4.09 -15.26
C ALA A 75 3.21 -2.69 -14.65
N LEU A 76 4.11 -1.86 -15.20
CA LEU A 76 4.32 -0.47 -14.76
C LEU A 76 3.06 0.39 -14.91
N GLU A 77 2.32 0.26 -16.02
CA GLU A 77 1.08 1.01 -16.24
C GLU A 77 0.02 0.66 -15.19
N SER A 78 -0.10 -0.64 -14.88
CA SER A 78 -1.05 -1.15 -13.89
C SER A 78 -0.69 -0.76 -12.44
N LEU A 79 0.60 -0.59 -12.13
CA LEU A 79 1.10 -0.34 -10.78
C LEU A 79 0.54 0.95 -10.17
N SER A 80 0.29 1.96 -11.01
CA SER A 80 -0.30 3.24 -10.61
C SER A 80 -1.70 3.10 -9.98
N LYS A 81 -2.46 2.08 -10.40
CA LYS A 81 -3.83 1.81 -9.92
C LYS A 81 -3.88 0.77 -8.79
N TYR A 82 -2.74 0.17 -8.44
CA TYR A 82 -2.62 -1.03 -7.63
C TYR A 82 -3.42 -2.20 -8.22
N PRO A 83 -2.75 -3.20 -8.81
CA PRO A 83 -3.43 -4.41 -9.28
C PRO A 83 -4.23 -5.10 -8.17
N ASP A 84 -5.30 -5.81 -8.54
CA ASP A 84 -6.15 -6.53 -7.59
C ASP A 84 -5.35 -7.49 -6.70
N LEU A 85 -4.27 -8.07 -7.22
CA LEU A 85 -3.35 -8.88 -6.43
C LEU A 85 -2.81 -8.12 -5.21
N ILE A 86 -2.31 -6.89 -5.40
CA ILE A 86 -1.81 -6.05 -4.31
C ILE A 86 -2.93 -5.72 -3.33
N ARG A 87 -4.11 -5.34 -3.84
CA ARG A 87 -5.26 -4.99 -3.01
C ARG A 87 -5.75 -6.16 -2.16
N CYS A 88 -5.91 -7.34 -2.77
CA CYS A 88 -6.35 -8.56 -2.09
C CYS A 88 -5.34 -9.00 -1.03
N SER A 89 -4.04 -9.02 -1.37
CA SER A 89 -2.99 -9.32 -0.40
C SER A 89 -3.02 -8.36 0.78
N ALA A 90 -3.06 -7.05 0.53
CA ALA A 90 -3.12 -6.05 1.59
C ALA A 90 -4.39 -6.15 2.44
N THR A 91 -5.53 -6.50 1.84
CA THR A 91 -6.79 -6.74 2.56
C THR A 91 -6.65 -7.92 3.52
N ILE A 92 -6.04 -9.04 3.08
CA ILE A 92 -5.78 -10.20 3.95
C ILE A 92 -4.88 -9.80 5.12
N PHE A 93 -3.78 -9.09 4.84
CA PHE A 93 -2.87 -8.61 5.88
C PHE A 93 -3.56 -7.68 6.87
N ARG A 94 -4.37 -6.72 6.39
CA ARG A 94 -5.15 -5.81 7.24
C ARG A 94 -6.10 -6.58 8.15
N LEU A 95 -6.88 -7.51 7.61
CA LEU A 95 -7.83 -8.29 8.42
C LEU A 95 -7.12 -9.18 9.45
N ALA A 96 -5.98 -9.78 9.10
CA ALA A 96 -5.18 -10.58 10.02
C ALA A 96 -4.54 -9.72 11.13
N ASP A 97 -4.01 -8.56 10.78
CA ASP A 97 -3.48 -7.56 11.72
C ASP A 97 -4.57 -7.12 12.70
N ASP A 98 -5.72 -6.67 12.19
CA ASP A 98 -6.84 -6.23 13.01
C ASP A 98 -7.33 -7.32 13.96
N LEU A 99 -7.39 -8.59 13.52
CA LEU A 99 -7.77 -9.72 14.38
C LEU A 99 -6.74 -9.95 15.50
N ALA A 100 -5.45 -9.78 15.21
CA ALA A 100 -4.37 -10.02 16.16
C ALA A 100 -4.16 -8.86 17.15
N THR A 101 -4.42 -7.61 16.73
CA THR A 101 -4.18 -6.41 17.53
C THR A 101 -5.43 -5.86 18.20
N SER A 102 -6.62 -6.25 17.73
CA SER A 102 -7.86 -5.93 18.46
C SER A 102 -7.80 -6.62 19.81
N SER A 103 -7.87 -5.83 20.88
CA SER A 103 -7.98 -6.39 22.23
C SER A 103 -9.32 -7.12 22.30
N VAL A 104 -9.30 -8.44 22.40
CA VAL A 104 -10.50 -9.21 22.70
C VAL A 104 -10.91 -8.82 24.13
N CYS A 105 -11.92 -7.96 24.28
CA CYS A 105 -12.71 -7.94 25.50
C CYS A 105 -13.50 -9.24 25.53
N PHE A 106 -13.01 -10.24 26.27
CA PHE A 106 -13.85 -11.30 26.82
C PHE A 106 -14.56 -10.80 28.07
#